data_AF-A0A0T7FBU7-F1
#
_entry.id   AF-A0A0T7FBU7-F1
#
_cell.length_a   1.000
_cell.length_b   1.000
_cell.length_c   1.000
_cell.angle_alpha   90.00
_cell.angle_beta   90.00
_cell.angle_gamma   90.00
#
_symmetry.space_group_name_H-M   'P 1'
#
loop_
_entity.id
_entity.type
_entity.pdbx_description
1 polymer ?
#
loop_
_entity_poly.entity_id
_entity_poly.type
_entity_poly.pdbx_seq_one_letter_code
_entity_poly.pdbx_strand_id
1 'polypeptide(L)'
;MPRKRSYSRVTRQALTMLGKLIRIGRAERDLTAQELADRAGISRTTLSSIEKGAPGPEIGIVFEVASLVGLRLFESDERMLQVHNSRLDEKLTLLPKSVRHAVKEVDDDF
;
A
#
# COMPACT_ATOMS: atom_id res chain seq x y z
N MET A 1 10.52 5.56 20.49
CA MET A 1 10.72 6.16 19.15
C MET A 1 10.29 5.16 18.09
N PRO A 2 9.58 5.55 17.01
CA PRO A 2 9.22 4.62 15.94
C PRO A 2 10.50 4.05 15.30
N ARG A 3 10.53 2.74 15.03
CA ARG A 3 11.67 2.07 14.40
C ARG A 3 11.97 2.70 13.04
N LYS A 4 13.21 3.18 12.83
CA LYS A 4 13.67 3.71 11.55
C LYS A 4 13.81 2.55 10.56
N ARG A 5 12.80 2.34 9.72
CA ARG A 5 12.82 1.32 8.65
C ARG A 5 13.66 1.82 7.47
N SER A 6 14.47 0.93 6.89
CA SER A 6 15.15 1.19 5.63
C SER A 6 14.26 0.74 4.47
N TYR A 7 13.97 1.64 3.54
CA TYR A 7 13.22 1.33 2.32
C TYR A 7 14.17 1.24 1.13
N SER A 8 13.97 0.21 0.30
CA SER A 8 14.68 0.04 -0.96
C SER A 8 14.47 1.25 -1.88
N ARG A 9 15.38 1.44 -2.86
CA ARG A 9 15.24 2.50 -3.86
C ARG A 9 13.93 2.36 -4.65
N VAL A 10 13.56 1.13 -5.01
CA VAL A 10 12.32 0.83 -5.73
C VAL A 10 11.10 1.23 -4.89
N THR A 11 11.09 0.89 -3.61
CA THR A 11 9.99 1.27 -2.70
C THR A 11 9.82 2.79 -2.61
N ARG A 12 10.92 3.54 -2.46
CA ARG A 12 10.85 5.01 -2.40
C ARG A 12 10.31 5.62 -3.70
N GLN A 13 10.76 5.10 -4.84
CA GLN A 13 10.26 5.53 -6.16
C GLN A 13 8.78 5.23 -6.34
N ALA A 14 8.33 4.01 -5.98
CA ALA A 14 6.92 3.63 -6.06
C ALA A 14 6.03 4.51 -5.16
N LEU A 15 6.45 4.78 -3.92
CA LEU A 15 5.72 5.67 -3.02
C LEU A 15 5.63 7.10 -3.55
N THR A 16 6.73 7.61 -4.11
CA THR A 16 6.76 8.95 -4.73
C THR A 16 5.83 9.01 -5.94
N MET A 17 5.83 7.97 -6.77
CA MET A 17 4.93 7.86 -7.93
C MET A 17 3.47 7.83 -7.49
N LEU A 18 3.13 7.00 -6.50
CA LEU A 18 1.78 6.90 -5.94
C LEU A 18 1.30 8.24 -5.39
N GLY A 19 2.12 8.92 -4.59
CA GLY A 19 1.79 10.24 -4.06
C GLY A 19 1.53 11.28 -5.15
N LYS A 20 2.32 11.27 -6.24
CA LYS A 20 2.09 12.13 -7.42
C LYS A 20 0.77 11.81 -8.11
N LEU A 21 0.46 10.54 -8.34
CA LEU A 21 -0.80 10.12 -8.96
C LEU A 21 -2.02 10.57 -8.12
N ILE A 22 -1.94 10.44 -6.80
CA ILE A 22 -2.99 10.92 -5.89
C ILE A 22 -3.17 12.44 -6.03
N ARG A 23 -2.06 13.19 -6.03
CA ARG A 23 -2.10 14.65 -6.18
C ARG A 23 -2.69 15.08 -7.52
N ILE A 24 -2.35 14.38 -8.60
CA ILE A 24 -2.92 14.61 -9.94
C ILE A 24 -4.43 14.35 -9.90
N GLY A 25 -4.86 13.17 -9.44
CA GLY A 25 -6.27 12.80 -9.41
C GLY A 25 -7.12 13.73 -8.51
N ARG A 26 -6.52 14.28 -7.45
CA ARG A 26 -7.14 15.34 -6.63
C ARG A 26 -7.33 16.63 -7.42
N ALA A 27 -6.29 17.08 -8.12
CA ALA A 27 -6.33 18.32 -8.90
C ALA A 27 -7.28 18.22 -10.10
N GLU A 28 -7.34 17.08 -10.78
CA GLU A 28 -8.28 16.82 -11.89
C GLU A 28 -9.76 16.82 -11.46
N ARG A 29 -10.02 16.73 -10.16
CA ARG A 29 -11.37 16.78 -9.56
C ARG A 29 -11.67 18.11 -8.86
N ASP A 30 -10.79 19.11 -9.03
CA ASP A 30 -10.88 20.42 -8.40
C ASP A 30 -10.99 20.39 -6.86
N LEU A 31 -10.41 19.36 -6.24
CA LEU A 31 -10.42 19.20 -4.77
C LEU A 31 -9.22 19.89 -4.13
N THR A 32 -9.48 20.68 -3.10
CA THR A 32 -8.44 21.15 -2.19
C THR A 32 -7.90 19.99 -1.36
N ALA A 33 -6.68 20.16 -0.82
CA ALA A 33 -6.10 19.19 0.10
C ALA A 33 -6.93 19.04 1.39
N GLN A 34 -7.68 20.07 1.82
CA GLN A 34 -8.54 19.94 2.98
C GLN A 34 -9.78 19.10 2.66
N GLU A 35 -10.46 19.37 1.54
CA GLU A 35 -11.66 18.62 1.15
C GLU A 35 -11.41 17.13 0.95
N LEU A 36 -10.29 16.76 0.31
CA LEU A 36 -9.94 15.34 0.18
C LEU A 36 -9.60 14.70 1.53
N ALA A 37 -8.92 15.43 2.41
CA ALA A 37 -8.60 14.94 3.75
C ALA A 37 -9.87 14.72 4.58
N ASP A 38 -10.83 15.64 4.49
CA ASP A 38 -12.13 15.53 5.20
C ASP A 38 -12.94 14.33 4.67
N ARG A 39 -12.99 14.12 3.35
CA ARG A 39 -13.65 12.95 2.74
C ARG A 39 -13.03 11.63 3.16
N ALA A 40 -11.71 11.60 3.35
CA ALA A 40 -10.98 10.43 3.80
C ALA A 40 -10.97 10.27 5.34
N GLY A 41 -11.56 11.21 6.10
CA GLY A 41 -11.56 11.18 7.56
C GLY A 41 -10.17 11.34 8.20
N ILE A 42 -9.26 12.06 7.53
CA ILE A 42 -7.87 12.25 7.98
C ILE A 42 -7.49 13.73 8.10
N SER A 43 -6.38 13.99 8.77
CA SER A 43 -5.80 15.33 8.79
C SER A 43 -5.22 15.72 7.42
N ARG A 44 -5.25 17.02 7.10
CA ARG A 44 -4.58 17.59 5.92
C ARG A 44 -3.07 17.32 5.92
N THR A 45 -2.43 17.22 7.09
CA THR A 45 -1.00 16.88 7.18
C THR A 45 -0.77 15.43 6.78
N THR A 46 -1.63 14.50 7.20
CA THR A 46 -1.60 13.10 6.72
C THR A 46 -1.73 13.04 5.20
N LEU A 47 -2.70 13.75 4.62
CA LEU A 47 -2.84 13.80 3.16
C LEU A 47 -1.57 14.36 2.49
N SER A 48 -1.00 15.44 3.02
CA SER A 48 0.25 16.00 2.49
C SER A 48 1.40 14.99 2.55
N SER A 49 1.50 14.18 3.61
CA SER A 49 2.48 13.11 3.70
C SER A 49 2.25 12.03 2.63
N ILE A 50 1.00 11.65 2.36
CA ILE A 50 0.65 10.68 1.31
C ILE A 50 1.06 11.22 -0.07
N GLU A 51 0.69 12.46 -0.41
CA GLU A 51 1.03 13.07 -1.70
C GLU A 51 2.54 13.23 -1.92
N LYS A 52 3.32 13.32 -0.83
CA LYS A 52 4.78 13.36 -0.86
C LYS A 52 5.43 11.96 -0.91
N GLY A 53 4.65 10.89 -0.88
CA GLY A 53 5.15 9.51 -0.88
C GLY A 53 5.80 9.10 0.44
N ALA A 54 5.33 9.64 1.56
CA ALA A 54 5.81 9.20 2.87
C ALA A 54 5.36 7.74 3.12
N PRO A 55 6.21 6.90 3.74
CA PRO A 55 5.88 5.51 4.06
C PRO A 55 5.13 5.35 5.40
N GLY A 56 4.86 6.45 6.10
CA GLY A 56 4.28 6.47 7.44
C GLY A 56 2.76 6.33 7.50
N PRO A 57 1.97 6.94 6.58
CA PRO A 57 0.52 6.77 6.56
C PRO A 57 0.12 5.29 6.46
N GLU A 58 -0.97 4.94 7.14
CA GLU A 58 -1.49 3.58 7.14
C GLU A 58 -1.94 3.15 5.74
N ILE A 59 -1.73 1.88 5.40
CA ILE A 59 -2.03 1.37 4.07
C ILE A 59 -3.52 1.54 3.72
N GLY A 60 -4.43 1.33 4.68
CA GLY A 60 -5.87 1.52 4.48
C GLY A 60 -6.21 2.96 4.08
N ILE A 61 -5.61 3.95 4.74
CA ILE A 61 -5.80 5.37 4.41
C ILE A 61 -5.28 5.68 3.01
N VAL A 62 -4.13 5.13 2.62
CA VAL A 62 -3.57 5.35 1.28
C VAL A 62 -4.50 4.77 0.20
N PHE A 63 -5.08 3.59 0.45
CA PHE A 63 -6.08 2.98 -0.42
C PHE A 63 -7.35 3.81 -0.52
N GLU A 64 -7.86 4.33 0.60
CA GLU A 64 -9.05 5.18 0.62
C GLU A 64 -8.85 6.49 -0.13
N VAL A 65 -7.72 7.17 0.10
CA VAL A 65 -7.39 8.40 -0.64
C VAL A 65 -7.25 8.13 -2.14
N ALA A 66 -6.63 7.00 -2.51
CA ALA A 66 -6.52 6.60 -3.91
C ALA A 66 -7.90 6.32 -4.55
N SER A 67 -8.81 5.64 -3.85
CA SER A 67 -10.15 5.35 -4.36
C SER A 67 -10.97 6.64 -4.56
N LEU A 68 -10.91 7.58 -3.61
CA LEU A 68 -11.60 8.88 -3.67
C LEU A 68 -11.17 9.75 -4.86
N VAL A 69 -9.92 9.61 -5.31
CA VAL A 69 -9.40 10.28 -6.51
C VAL A 69 -9.43 9.38 -7.75
N GLY A 70 -10.17 8.27 -7.71
CA GLY A 70 -10.36 7.35 -8.84
C GLY A 70 -9.11 6.61 -9.30
N LEU A 71 -8.08 6.53 -8.46
CA LEU A 71 -6.90 5.72 -8.72
C LEU A 71 -7.17 4.27 -8.31
N ARG A 72 -7.43 3.40 -9.31
CA ARG A 72 -7.65 1.97 -9.10
C ARG A 72 -6.32 1.24 -8.90
N LEU A 73 -6.00 0.92 -7.64
CA LEU A 73 -4.83 0.07 -7.31
C LEU A 73 -5.12 -1.42 -7.57
N PHE A 74 -6.37 -1.82 -7.43
CA PHE A 74 -6.90 -3.15 -7.79
C PHE A 74 -8.25 -2.97 -8.51
N GLU A 75 -8.82 -4.09 -8.98
CA GLU A 75 -10.18 -4.13 -9.50
C GLU A 75 -11.17 -3.56 -8.46
N SER A 76 -12.09 -2.72 -8.91
CA SER A 76 -13.03 -2.02 -8.02
C SER A 76 -14.41 -2.69 -7.94
N ASP A 77 -14.68 -3.65 -8.84
CA ASP A 77 -15.91 -4.45 -8.79
C ASP A 77 -15.88 -5.39 -7.59
N GLU A 78 -16.84 -5.20 -6.68
CA GLU A 78 -16.93 -5.96 -5.42
C GLU A 78 -17.07 -7.47 -5.66
N ARG A 79 -17.81 -7.88 -6.69
CA ARG A 79 -18.00 -9.31 -7.01
C ARG A 79 -16.69 -9.90 -7.53
N MET A 80 -15.97 -9.17 -8.37
CA MET A 80 -14.66 -9.60 -8.85
C MET A 80 -13.66 -9.69 -7.70
N LEU A 81 -13.65 -8.72 -6.78
CA LEU A 81 -12.79 -8.77 -5.58
C LEU A 81 -13.09 -10.01 -4.71
N GLN A 82 -14.36 -10.34 -4.50
CA GLN A 82 -14.75 -11.56 -3.76
C GLN A 82 -14.29 -12.85 -4.45
N VAL A 83 -14.41 -12.91 -5.78
CA VAL A 83 -13.92 -14.04 -6.59
C VAL A 83 -12.40 -14.15 -6.51
N HIS A 84 -11.69 -13.03 -6.62
CA HIS A 84 -10.23 -13.00 -6.49
C HIS A 84 -9.77 -13.44 -5.10
N ASN A 85 -10.41 -12.94 -4.04
CA ASN A 85 -10.08 -13.34 -2.66
C ASN A 85 -10.31 -14.84 -2.44
N SER A 86 -11.45 -15.38 -2.87
CA SER A 86 -11.75 -16.82 -2.73
C SER A 86 -10.68 -17.68 -3.42
N ARG A 87 -10.26 -17.30 -4.64
CA ARG A 87 -9.17 -18.01 -5.36
C ARG A 87 -7.82 -17.91 -4.66
N LEU A 88 -7.52 -16.76 -4.04
CA LEU A 88 -6.31 -16.59 -3.26
C LEU A 88 -6.34 -17.47 -2.00
N ASP A 89 -7.49 -17.58 -1.33
CA ASP A 89 -7.66 -18.44 -0.16
C ASP A 89 -7.50 -19.93 -0.49
N GLU A 90 -8.05 -20.38 -1.62
CA GLU A 90 -7.82 -21.73 -2.17
C GLU A 90 -6.33 -21.97 -2.40
N LYS A 91 -5.63 -21.02 -3.04
CA LYS A 91 -4.19 -21.13 -3.29
C LYS A 91 -3.38 -21.15 -2.00
N LEU A 92 -3.72 -20.31 -1.03
CA LEU A 92 -3.06 -20.27 0.27
C LEU A 92 -3.24 -21.58 1.04
N THR A 93 -4.38 -22.25 0.87
CA THR A 93 -4.64 -23.58 1.47
C THR A 93 -3.71 -24.66 0.91
N LEU A 94 -3.32 -24.55 -0.36
CA LEU A 94 -2.38 -25.49 -1.00
C LEU A 94 -0.91 -25.20 -0.66
N LEU A 95 -0.59 -24.02 -0.14
CA LEU A 95 0.78 -23.64 0.23
C LEU A 95 1.15 -24.15 1.64
N PRO A 96 2.45 -24.38 1.91
CA PRO A 96 2.89 -24.73 3.25
C PRO A 96 2.53 -23.61 4.24
N LYS A 97 1.93 -23.98 5.38
CA LYS A 97 1.56 -23.03 6.45
C LYS A 97 2.75 -22.20 6.98
N SER A 98 3.97 -22.73 6.86
CA SER A 98 5.20 -22.04 7.21
C SER A 98 6.35 -22.59 6.37
N VAL A 99 7.22 -21.70 5.88
CA VAL A 99 8.48 -22.07 5.22
C VAL A 99 9.61 -21.92 6.24
N ARG A 100 10.34 -23.00 6.51
CA ARG A 100 11.55 -22.99 7.34
C ARG A 100 12.73 -23.38 6.48
N HIS A 101 13.78 -22.57 6.49
CA HIS A 101 15.07 -22.98 5.95
C HIS A 101 15.79 -23.79 7.04
N ALA A 102 16.19 -25.02 6.72
CA ALA A 102 17.14 -25.73 7.56
C ALA A 102 18.45 -24.95 7.53
N VAL A 103 18.92 -24.49 8.69
CA VAL A 103 20.29 -24.01 8.83
C VAL A 103 21.16 -25.25 8.60
N LYS A 104 21.81 -25.33 7.44
CA LYS A 104 22.80 -26.37 7.19
C LYS A 104 24.00 -25.97 8.06
N GLU A 105 24.18 -26.63 9.20
CA GLU A 105 25.48 -26.61 9.86
C GLU A 105 26.48 -27.15 8.83
N VAL A 106 27.37 -26.26 8.40
CA VAL A 106 28.56 -26.68 7.66
C VAL A 106 29.41 -27.36 8.71
N ASP A 107 29.39 -28.69 8.69
CA ASP A 107 30.31 -29.50 9.47
C ASP A 107 31.68 -29.41 8.75
N ASP A 108 32.43 -28.36 9.07
CA ASP A 108 33.82 -28.15 8.62
C ASP A 108 34.74 -29.01 9.52
N ASP A 109 34.58 -30.33 9.42
CA ASP A 109 35.42 -31.34 10.08
C ASP A 109 36.46 -31.96 9.08
N PHE A 110 36.87 -31.19 8.07
CA PHE A 110 37.94 -31.54 7.11
C PHE A 110 39.19 -30.67 7.28
#